data_AF-A0A9E4RTT4-F1
#
_entry.id   AF-A0A9E4RTT4-F1
#
_cell.length_a   1.000
_cell.length_b   1.000
_cell.length_c   1.000
_cell.angle_alpha   90.00
_cell.angle_beta   90.00
_cell.angle_gamma   90.00
#
_symmetry.space_group_name_H-M   'P 1'
#
loop_
_entity.id
_entity.type
_entity.pdbx_description
1 polymer ?
#
loop_
_entity_poly.entity_id
_entity_poly.type
_entity_poly.pdbx_seq_one_letter_code
_entity_poly.pdbx_strand_id
1 'polypeptide(L)'
;MTWLVAGITMLTWVKAVNYPRAAMKISEAVEHIGSGDGQSTLAALDRAIELAPDVPVYYIWRADLYSAYLENPEATPEEGCSLQRDLEYRACLATRSYQSHLTGSQQSPFYYRSRQALANSAFRFKRYEDSVEQYRQVLEMVPSSWQLRIRLADAYIQNGQPQAALQPLHESLAMKESTQALFLRGRAYAALGLYRDAILDLDQALQSDPKLAQGYVVRALVYAKLGRAAKSQEDIDRAVDLGVDRAQLERSIRNAMRRSSGRQ
;
A
#
# COMPACT_ATOMS: atom_id res chain seq x y z
N MET A 1 17.77 -0.19 44.33
CA MET A 1 18.75 0.30 43.33
C MET A 1 19.55 -0.84 42.69
N THR A 2 20.01 -1.83 43.46
CA THR A 2 20.78 -3.00 42.99
C THR A 2 20.06 -3.89 41.96
N TRP A 3 18.76 -4.17 42.16
CA TRP A 3 17.96 -4.98 41.21
C TRP A 3 17.80 -4.34 39.83
N LEU A 4 17.67 -3.00 39.78
CA LEU A 4 17.60 -2.24 38.53
C LEU A 4 18.92 -2.31 37.75
N VAL A 5 20.04 -2.12 38.44
CA VAL A 5 21.38 -2.22 37.83
C VAL A 5 21.64 -3.63 37.30
N ALA A 6 21.33 -4.66 38.09
CA ALA A 6 21.47 -6.06 37.67
C ALA A 6 20.62 -6.38 36.43
N GLY A 7 19.36 -5.92 36.40
CA GLY A 7 18.46 -6.10 35.27
C GLY A 7 18.97 -5.43 33.98
N ILE A 8 19.44 -4.17 34.08
CA ILE A 8 20.02 -3.46 32.94
C ILE A 8 21.27 -4.18 32.43
N THR A 9 22.17 -4.61 33.32
CA THR A 9 23.40 -5.32 32.91
C THR A 9 23.11 -6.66 32.21
N MET A 10 22.12 -7.40 32.70
CA MET A 10 21.70 -8.66 32.06
C MET A 10 21.12 -8.42 30.67
N LEU A 11 20.24 -7.42 30.51
CA LEU A 11 19.66 -7.04 29.22
C LEU A 11 20.75 -6.60 28.23
N THR A 12 21.71 -5.79 28.68
CA THR A 12 22.82 -5.35 27.81
C THR A 12 23.71 -6.50 27.38
N TRP A 13 23.94 -7.49 28.25
CA TRP A 13 24.73 -8.66 27.93
C TRP A 13 24.03 -9.57 26.92
N VAL A 14 22.72 -9.79 27.11
CA VAL A 14 21.89 -10.55 26.15
C VAL A 14 21.93 -9.89 24.77
N LYS A 15 21.75 -8.57 24.68
CA LYS A 15 21.82 -7.87 23.39
C LYS A 15 23.21 -7.95 22.75
N ALA A 16 24.28 -7.78 23.55
CA ALA A 16 25.65 -7.85 23.07
C ALA A 16 26.02 -9.22 22.45
N VAL A 17 25.41 -10.31 22.91
CA VAL A 17 25.63 -11.66 22.37
C VAL A 17 24.65 -11.99 21.26
N ASN A 18 23.36 -11.72 21.44
CA ASN A 18 22.33 -12.17 20.52
C ASN A 18 22.26 -11.34 19.24
N TYR A 19 22.55 -10.04 19.29
CA TYR A 19 22.42 -9.19 18.09
C TYR A 19 23.48 -9.51 17.02
N PRO A 20 24.77 -9.74 17.37
CA PRO A 20 25.74 -10.25 16.40
C PRO A 20 25.31 -11.60 15.80
N ARG A 21 24.73 -12.50 16.62
CA ARG A 21 24.19 -13.77 16.12
C ARG A 21 23.00 -13.56 15.20
N ALA A 22 22.11 -12.61 15.50
CA ALA A 22 21.01 -12.24 14.63
C ALA A 22 21.53 -11.71 13.28
N ALA A 23 22.56 -10.86 13.30
CA ALA A 23 23.21 -10.37 12.08
C ALA A 23 23.82 -11.50 11.23
N MET A 24 24.42 -12.51 11.85
CA MET A 24 24.88 -13.71 11.13
C MET A 24 23.72 -14.45 10.45
N LYS A 25 22.56 -14.59 11.13
CA LYS A 25 21.36 -15.18 10.52
C LYS A 25 20.79 -14.37 9.37
N ILE A 26 20.90 -13.04 9.42
CA ILE A 26 20.59 -12.20 8.27
C ILE A 26 21.55 -12.45 7.10
N SER A 27 22.85 -12.63 7.36
CA SER A 27 23.81 -12.99 6.31
C SER A 27 23.42 -14.31 5.63
N GLU A 28 23.10 -15.35 6.41
CA GLU A 28 22.60 -16.63 5.90
C GLU A 28 21.32 -16.43 5.05
N ALA A 29 20.38 -15.61 5.53
CA ALA A 29 19.15 -15.31 4.78
C ALA A 29 19.43 -14.67 3.41
N VAL A 30 20.39 -13.74 3.34
CA VAL A 30 20.79 -13.09 2.07
C VAL A 30 21.43 -14.08 1.11
N GLU A 31 22.23 -15.02 1.60
CA GLU A 31 22.81 -16.10 0.78
C GLU A 31 21.71 -16.98 0.18
N HIS A 32 20.71 -17.36 0.99
CA HIS A 32 19.56 -18.14 0.53
C HIS A 32 18.68 -17.41 -0.49
N ILE A 33 18.53 -16.08 -0.36
CA ILE A 33 17.88 -15.26 -1.40
C ILE A 33 18.64 -15.39 -2.72
N GLY A 34 19.97 -15.34 -2.68
CA GLY A 34 20.82 -15.50 -3.86
C GLY A 34 20.66 -16.85 -4.57
N SER A 35 20.34 -17.91 -3.81
CA SER A 35 20.06 -19.24 -4.36
C SER A 35 18.59 -19.51 -4.67
N GLY A 36 17.68 -18.55 -4.41
CA GLY A 36 16.23 -18.72 -4.58
C GLY A 36 15.56 -19.64 -3.54
N ASP A 37 16.25 -19.94 -2.43
CA ASP A 37 15.72 -20.80 -1.37
C ASP A 37 14.91 -19.99 -0.36
N GLY A 38 13.62 -19.83 -0.65
CA GLY A 38 12.71 -19.08 0.22
C GLY A 38 12.50 -19.71 1.61
N GLN A 39 12.55 -21.03 1.75
CA GLN A 39 12.31 -21.69 3.04
C GLN A 39 13.45 -21.43 4.00
N SER A 40 14.68 -21.64 3.53
CA SER A 40 15.87 -21.39 4.35
C SER A 40 16.02 -19.90 4.65
N THR A 41 15.64 -19.02 3.70
CA THR A 41 15.55 -17.57 3.96
C THR A 41 14.58 -17.27 5.10
N LEU A 42 13.38 -17.87 5.09
CA LEU A 42 12.36 -17.66 6.11
C LEU A 42 12.85 -18.15 7.48
N ALA A 43 13.43 -19.34 7.55
CA ALA A 43 13.97 -19.93 8.78
C ALA A 43 15.09 -19.05 9.38
N ALA A 44 15.98 -18.53 8.54
CA ALA A 44 17.04 -17.63 8.97
C ALA A 44 16.49 -16.29 9.49
N LEU A 45 15.48 -15.72 8.84
CA LEU A 45 14.78 -14.52 9.30
C LEU A 45 14.05 -14.73 10.64
N ASP A 46 13.32 -15.84 10.79
CA ASP A 46 12.65 -16.17 12.05
C ASP A 46 13.66 -16.35 13.19
N ARG A 47 14.80 -16.98 12.92
CA ARG A 47 15.87 -17.10 13.93
C ARG A 47 16.48 -15.74 14.28
N ALA A 48 16.64 -14.83 13.31
CA ALA A 48 17.11 -13.48 13.58
C ALA A 48 16.11 -12.69 14.46
N ILE A 49 14.80 -12.86 14.21
CA ILE A 49 13.73 -12.27 15.02
C ILE A 49 13.75 -12.82 16.45
N GLU A 50 13.94 -14.12 16.64
CA GLU A 50 14.05 -14.72 17.99
C GLU A 50 15.23 -14.15 18.79
N LEU A 51 16.35 -13.89 18.12
CA LEU A 51 17.57 -13.38 18.74
C LEU A 51 17.47 -11.87 19.05
N ALA A 52 16.79 -11.10 18.19
CA ALA A 52 16.65 -9.66 18.33
C ALA A 52 15.23 -9.19 17.94
N PRO A 53 14.21 -9.44 18.81
CA PRO A 53 12.80 -9.21 18.50
C PRO A 53 12.39 -7.74 18.43
N ASP A 54 13.24 -6.83 18.91
CA ASP A 54 13.03 -5.39 18.84
C ASP A 54 13.73 -4.74 17.63
N VAL A 55 14.24 -5.54 16.68
CA VAL A 55 14.80 -5.06 15.42
C VAL A 55 13.69 -5.05 14.36
N PRO A 56 13.09 -3.89 14.04
CA PRO A 56 11.87 -3.83 13.25
C PRO A 56 12.03 -4.29 11.80
N VAL A 57 13.23 -4.13 11.23
CA VAL A 57 13.48 -4.42 9.82
C VAL A 57 13.36 -5.91 9.49
N TYR A 58 13.62 -6.80 10.45
CA TYR A 58 13.51 -8.26 10.22
C TYR A 58 12.07 -8.68 9.93
N TYR A 59 11.10 -8.05 10.59
CA TYR A 59 9.68 -8.27 10.34
C TYR A 59 9.24 -7.78 8.96
N ILE A 60 9.84 -6.71 8.46
CA ILE A 60 9.60 -6.19 7.11
C ILE A 60 10.12 -7.20 6.09
N TRP A 61 11.37 -7.65 6.21
CA TRP A 61 11.95 -8.64 5.30
C TRP A 61 11.19 -9.98 5.30
N ARG A 62 10.74 -10.44 6.47
CA ARG A 62 9.89 -11.63 6.55
C ARG A 62 8.56 -11.44 5.82
N ALA A 63 7.94 -10.27 5.94
CA ALA A 63 6.69 -9.95 5.24
C ALA A 63 6.87 -9.80 3.73
N ASP A 64 8.02 -9.27 3.29
CA ASP A 64 8.38 -9.13 1.88
C ASP A 64 8.65 -10.49 1.25
N LEU A 65 9.25 -11.43 1.99
CA LEU A 65 9.40 -12.82 1.53
C LEU A 65 8.05 -13.51 1.27
N TYR A 66 7.08 -13.35 2.17
CA TYR A 66 5.71 -13.82 1.92
C TYR A 66 5.06 -13.17 0.69
N SER A 67 5.38 -11.90 0.44
CA SER A 67 4.90 -11.20 -0.76
C SER A 67 5.57 -11.73 -2.02
N ALA A 68 6.85 -12.07 -1.97
CA ALA A 68 7.57 -12.69 -3.09
C ALA A 68 6.96 -14.05 -3.47
N TYR A 69 6.54 -14.87 -2.50
CA TYR A 69 5.79 -16.10 -2.78
C TYR A 69 4.45 -15.87 -3.50
N LEU A 70 3.78 -14.73 -3.28
CA LEU A 70 2.54 -14.39 -3.98
C LEU A 70 2.76 -13.97 -5.43
N GLU A 71 3.92 -13.38 -5.71
CA GLU A 71 4.32 -12.86 -7.02
C GLU A 71 4.97 -13.91 -7.91
N ASN A 72 5.53 -14.97 -7.31
CA ASN A 72 6.16 -16.09 -8.03
C ASN A 72 5.45 -17.43 -7.73
N PRO A 73 4.39 -17.78 -8.48
CA PRO A 73 3.64 -19.04 -8.28
C PRO A 73 4.45 -20.29 -8.63
N GLU A 74 5.54 -20.15 -9.38
CA GLU A 74 6.40 -21.25 -9.82
C GLU A 74 7.50 -21.59 -8.79
N ALA A 75 7.71 -20.71 -7.80
CA ALA A 75 8.61 -21.00 -6.70
C ALA A 75 8.11 -22.19 -5.86
N THR A 76 9.02 -22.90 -5.22
CA THR A 76 8.69 -23.93 -4.23
C THR A 76 7.75 -23.34 -3.17
N PRO A 77 6.53 -23.86 -2.98
CA PRO A 77 5.55 -23.27 -2.08
C PRO A 77 6.05 -23.17 -0.64
N GLU A 78 5.73 -22.09 0.07
CA GLU A 78 5.98 -21.92 1.50
C GLU A 78 5.35 -23.08 2.28
N GLU A 79 6.15 -23.79 3.09
CA GLU A 79 5.72 -25.07 3.67
C GLU A 79 4.56 -24.87 4.65
N GLY A 80 4.65 -23.83 5.47
CA GLY A 80 3.67 -23.55 6.51
C GLY A 80 2.27 -23.26 5.96
N CYS A 81 2.15 -22.53 4.85
CA CYS A 81 0.89 -22.22 4.19
C CYS A 81 0.43 -23.31 3.21
N SER A 82 1.34 -24.06 2.59
CA SER A 82 0.96 -25.14 1.66
C SER A 82 0.31 -26.34 2.36
N LEU A 83 0.59 -26.51 3.66
CA LEU A 83 0.00 -27.57 4.48
C LEU A 83 -1.33 -27.17 5.15
N GLN A 84 -1.74 -25.90 5.06
CA GLN A 84 -3.00 -25.43 5.66
C GLN A 84 -4.21 -25.90 4.86
N ARG A 85 -5.24 -26.41 5.56
CA ARG A 85 -6.51 -26.84 4.95
C ARG A 85 -7.62 -25.81 5.08
N ASP A 86 -7.52 -24.93 6.08
CA ASP A 86 -8.59 -24.00 6.45
C ASP A 86 -8.56 -22.69 5.63
N LEU A 87 -7.45 -22.41 4.97
CA LEU A 87 -7.24 -21.15 4.25
C LEU A 87 -6.55 -21.41 2.92
N GLU A 88 -7.01 -20.72 1.88
CA GLU A 88 -6.36 -20.72 0.58
C GLU A 88 -4.89 -20.26 0.72
N TYR A 89 -3.97 -20.93 0.03
CA TYR A 89 -2.54 -20.66 0.09
C TYR A 89 -2.19 -19.16 -0.02
N ARG A 90 -2.78 -18.46 -1.01
CA ARG A 90 -2.56 -17.02 -1.21
C ARG A 90 -3.07 -16.19 -0.02
N ALA A 91 -4.22 -16.54 0.53
CA ALA A 91 -4.78 -15.88 1.69
C ALA A 91 -3.95 -16.14 2.97
N CYS A 92 -3.33 -17.31 3.09
CA CYS A 92 -2.40 -17.63 4.18
C CYS A 92 -1.14 -16.76 4.12
N LEU A 93 -0.45 -16.72 2.97
CA LEU A 93 0.75 -15.88 2.78
C LEU A 93 0.46 -14.41 3.05
N ALA A 94 -0.67 -13.94 2.51
CA ALA A 94 -1.20 -12.60 2.75
C ALA A 94 -1.34 -12.29 4.25
N THR A 95 -2.00 -13.19 4.98
CA THR A 95 -2.23 -13.04 6.43
C THR A 95 -0.92 -13.03 7.19
N ARG A 96 0.03 -13.92 6.86
CA ARG A 96 1.35 -13.97 7.49
C ARG A 96 2.18 -12.70 7.22
N SER A 97 2.11 -12.16 6.01
CA SER A 97 2.75 -10.88 5.65
C SER A 97 2.22 -9.73 6.52
N TYR A 98 0.89 -9.59 6.61
CA TYR A 98 0.26 -8.57 7.47
C TYR A 98 0.63 -8.73 8.94
N GLN A 99 0.55 -9.96 9.46
CA GLN A 99 0.88 -10.26 10.86
C GLN A 99 2.34 -9.93 11.17
N SER A 100 3.26 -10.23 10.25
CA SER A 100 4.67 -9.88 10.42
C SER A 100 4.86 -8.36 10.53
N HIS A 101 4.28 -7.57 9.62
CA HIS A 101 4.32 -6.10 9.72
C HIS A 101 3.66 -5.57 11.00
N LEU A 102 2.54 -6.17 11.42
CA LEU A 102 1.83 -5.78 12.64
C LEU A 102 2.73 -5.98 13.87
N THR A 103 3.31 -7.17 14.03
CA THR A 103 4.22 -7.48 15.13
C THR A 103 5.42 -6.53 15.11
N GLY A 104 6.06 -6.33 13.96
CA GLY A 104 7.20 -5.41 13.85
C GLY A 104 6.84 -3.96 14.21
N SER A 105 5.64 -3.50 13.86
CA SER A 105 5.16 -2.16 14.24
C SER A 105 4.83 -2.05 15.73
N GLN A 106 4.39 -3.13 16.38
CA GLN A 106 4.11 -3.17 17.82
C GLN A 106 5.40 -3.21 18.64
N GLN A 107 6.41 -3.95 18.19
CA GLN A 107 7.73 -4.02 18.84
C GLN A 107 8.52 -2.72 18.73
N SER A 108 8.28 -1.92 17.69
CA SER A 108 8.95 -0.63 17.50
C SER A 108 7.98 0.48 17.08
N PRO A 109 7.14 0.99 18.02
CA PRO A 109 6.06 1.94 17.70
C PRO A 109 6.51 3.26 17.06
N PHE A 110 7.74 3.68 17.33
CA PHE A 110 8.33 4.93 16.82
C PHE A 110 9.21 4.73 15.56
N TYR A 111 9.36 3.50 15.09
CA TYR A 111 10.03 3.25 13.81
C TYR A 111 9.03 3.38 12.67
N TYR A 112 8.91 4.60 12.13
CA TYR A 112 7.88 4.97 11.16
C TYR A 112 7.80 4.03 9.94
N ARG A 113 8.93 3.45 9.50
CA ARG A 113 8.95 2.53 8.34
C ARG A 113 8.21 1.23 8.59
N SER A 114 8.25 0.67 9.81
CA SER A 114 7.44 -0.52 10.13
C SER A 114 5.97 -0.21 10.13
N ARG A 115 5.58 0.95 10.68
CA ARG A 115 4.18 1.38 10.66
C ARG A 115 3.70 1.68 9.24
N GLN A 116 4.54 2.30 8.41
CA GLN A 116 4.27 2.49 6.99
C GLN A 116 4.11 1.15 6.27
N ALA A 117 4.95 0.16 6.57
CA ALA A 117 4.84 -1.17 5.97
C ALA A 117 3.54 -1.88 6.38
N LEU A 118 3.12 -1.74 7.64
CA LEU A 118 1.79 -2.17 8.10
C LEU A 118 0.66 -1.46 7.35
N ALA A 119 0.74 -0.13 7.19
CA ALA A 119 -0.24 0.66 6.44
C ALA A 119 -0.36 0.20 4.98
N ASN A 120 0.77 -0.05 4.31
CA ASN A 120 0.84 -0.59 2.96
C ASN A 120 0.18 -1.98 2.87
N SER A 121 0.47 -2.85 3.85
CA SER A 121 -0.09 -4.19 3.90
C SER A 121 -1.59 -4.17 4.13
N ALA A 122 -2.07 -3.33 5.05
CA ALA A 122 -3.50 -3.11 5.29
C ALA A 122 -4.22 -2.66 4.01
N PHE A 123 -3.61 -1.73 3.26
CA PHE A 123 -4.13 -1.26 1.99
C PHE A 123 -4.27 -2.40 0.96
N ARG A 124 -3.22 -3.22 0.79
CA ARG A 124 -3.26 -4.38 -0.12
C ARG A 124 -4.35 -5.38 0.26
N PHE A 125 -4.61 -5.56 1.55
CA PHE A 125 -5.69 -6.42 2.07
C PHE A 125 -7.06 -5.75 2.13
N LYS A 126 -7.20 -4.57 1.51
CA LYS A 126 -8.45 -3.80 1.48
C LYS A 126 -9.00 -3.45 2.87
N ARG A 127 -8.15 -3.51 3.90
CA ARG A 127 -8.42 -3.00 5.25
C ARG A 127 -8.13 -1.51 5.24
N TYR A 128 -8.93 -0.76 4.47
CA TYR A 128 -8.65 0.64 4.20
C TYR A 128 -8.76 1.52 5.44
N GLU A 129 -9.68 1.20 6.36
CA GLU A 129 -9.79 1.86 7.66
C GLU A 129 -8.49 1.75 8.48
N ASP A 130 -7.99 0.53 8.68
CA ASP A 130 -6.67 0.31 9.32
C ASP A 130 -5.55 1.05 8.59
N SER A 131 -5.54 1.02 7.25
CA SER A 131 -4.51 1.67 6.45
C SER A 131 -4.50 3.18 6.67
N VAL A 132 -5.67 3.82 6.67
CA VAL A 132 -5.85 5.25 6.98
C VAL A 132 -5.29 5.55 8.35
N GLU A 133 -5.67 4.77 9.38
CA GLU A 133 -5.20 5.00 10.74
C GLU A 133 -3.67 4.91 10.85
N GLN A 134 -3.07 3.86 10.26
CA GLN A 134 -1.62 3.72 10.30
C GLN A 134 -0.90 4.85 9.53
N TYR A 135 -1.38 5.26 8.36
CA TYR A 135 -0.76 6.37 7.63
C TYR A 135 -0.84 7.70 8.38
N ARG A 136 -1.95 7.97 9.08
CA ARG A 136 -2.06 9.17 9.94
C ARG A 136 -0.99 9.19 11.02
N GLN A 137 -0.83 8.07 11.73
CA GLN A 137 0.21 7.93 12.75
C GLN A 137 1.63 8.04 12.16
N VAL A 138 1.87 7.54 10.94
CA VAL A 138 3.17 7.74 10.27
C VAL A 138 3.41 9.23 9.98
N LEU A 139 2.39 9.97 9.56
CA LEU A 139 2.48 11.40 9.26
C LEU A 139 2.67 12.27 10.52
N GLU A 140 2.28 11.81 11.70
CA GLU A 140 2.66 12.46 12.97
C GLU A 140 4.17 12.41 13.21
N MET A 141 4.83 11.31 12.81
CA MET A 141 6.29 11.15 12.93
C MET A 141 7.06 11.78 11.77
N VAL A 142 6.48 11.80 10.57
CA VAL A 142 7.13 12.30 9.34
C VAL A 142 6.23 13.31 8.61
N PRO A 143 5.96 14.48 9.23
CA PRO A 143 4.95 15.42 8.73
C PRO A 143 5.34 16.11 7.43
N SER A 144 6.58 16.03 6.96
CA SER A 144 7.02 16.67 5.71
C SER A 144 6.97 15.73 4.49
N SER A 145 6.53 14.47 4.65
CA SER A 145 6.47 13.55 3.52
C SER A 145 5.23 13.79 2.66
N TRP A 146 5.43 14.36 1.47
CA TRP A 146 4.40 14.48 0.45
C TRP A 146 3.97 13.09 -0.09
N GLN A 147 4.90 12.14 -0.22
CA GLN A 147 4.57 10.77 -0.67
C GLN A 147 3.60 10.06 0.27
N LEU A 148 3.80 10.19 1.59
CA LEU A 148 2.92 9.56 2.58
C LEU A 148 1.52 10.20 2.59
N ARG A 149 1.40 11.50 2.29
CA ARG A 149 0.10 12.15 2.09
C ARG A 149 -0.65 11.60 0.89
N ILE A 150 0.02 11.35 -0.23
CA ILE A 150 -0.57 10.71 -1.41
C ILE A 150 -1.10 9.33 -1.04
N ARG A 151 -0.33 8.54 -0.27
CA ARG A 151 -0.74 7.20 0.18
C ARG A 151 -1.94 7.25 1.14
N LEU A 152 -1.95 8.19 2.09
CA LEU A 152 -3.09 8.44 2.98
C LEU A 152 -4.35 8.82 2.17
N ALA A 153 -4.20 9.72 1.20
CA ALA A 153 -5.31 10.14 0.36
C ALA A 153 -5.88 9.00 -0.49
N ASP A 154 -5.02 8.15 -1.05
CA ASP A 154 -5.47 6.96 -1.78
C ASP A 154 -6.23 6.01 -0.83
N ALA A 155 -5.71 5.78 0.39
CA ALA A 155 -6.40 4.99 1.41
C ALA A 155 -7.78 5.58 1.76
N TYR A 156 -7.90 6.91 1.90
CA TYR A 156 -9.20 7.57 2.09
C TYR A 156 -10.16 7.34 0.94
N ILE A 157 -9.71 7.48 -0.31
CA ILE A 157 -10.56 7.28 -1.50
C ILE A 157 -11.07 5.82 -1.53
N GLN A 158 -10.19 4.85 -1.28
CA GLN A 158 -10.57 3.45 -1.26
C GLN A 158 -11.49 3.09 -0.08
N ASN A 159 -11.35 3.79 1.05
CA ASN A 159 -12.25 3.68 2.20
C ASN A 159 -13.61 4.40 1.99
N GLY A 160 -13.89 4.91 0.79
CA GLY A 160 -15.13 5.62 0.49
C GLY A 160 -15.22 7.03 1.08
N GLN A 161 -14.08 7.65 1.42
CA GLN A 161 -13.98 8.97 2.05
C GLN A 161 -13.26 9.99 1.13
N PRO A 162 -13.75 10.25 -0.09
CA PRO A 162 -13.06 11.14 -1.02
C PRO A 162 -12.91 12.59 -0.50
N GLN A 163 -13.81 13.06 0.36
CA GLN A 163 -13.68 14.40 0.98
C GLN A 163 -12.43 14.49 1.87
N ALA A 164 -12.15 13.47 2.68
CA ALA A 164 -11.00 13.44 3.58
C ALA A 164 -9.67 13.36 2.81
N ALA A 165 -9.68 12.84 1.59
CA ALA A 165 -8.50 12.78 0.73
C ALA A 165 -8.03 14.15 0.21
N LEU A 166 -8.91 15.15 0.13
CA LEU A 166 -8.60 16.44 -0.49
C LEU A 166 -7.51 17.22 0.26
N GLN A 167 -7.57 17.25 1.59
CA GLN A 167 -6.59 18.00 2.39
C GLN A 167 -5.17 17.44 2.25
N PRO A 168 -4.91 16.13 2.47
CA PRO A 168 -3.57 15.56 2.26
C PRO A 168 -3.06 15.76 0.82
N LEU A 169 -3.93 15.70 -0.19
CA LEU A 169 -3.54 15.95 -1.58
C LEU A 169 -3.17 17.40 -1.84
N HIS A 170 -3.93 18.35 -1.27
CA HIS A 170 -3.60 19.76 -1.35
C HIS A 170 -2.25 20.06 -0.70
N GLU A 171 -2.03 19.57 0.53
CA GLU A 171 -0.75 19.71 1.23
C GLU A 171 0.40 19.05 0.47
N SER A 172 0.18 17.87 -0.12
CA SER A 172 1.18 17.19 -0.94
C SER A 172 1.56 18.04 -2.17
N LEU A 173 0.57 18.55 -2.90
CA LEU A 173 0.78 19.32 -4.12
C LEU A 173 1.41 20.69 -3.86
N ALA A 174 1.17 21.28 -2.69
CA ALA A 174 1.86 22.49 -2.24
C ALA A 174 3.36 22.27 -1.99
N MET A 175 3.76 21.05 -1.64
CA MET A 175 5.17 20.69 -1.42
C MET A 175 5.87 20.27 -2.70
N LYS A 176 5.21 19.42 -3.50
CA LYS A 176 5.77 18.90 -4.74
C LYS A 176 4.65 18.53 -5.72
N GLU A 177 4.74 19.06 -6.92
CA GLU A 177 3.89 18.65 -8.02
C GLU A 177 4.07 17.14 -8.30
N SER A 178 2.95 16.44 -8.45
CA SER A 178 2.94 14.99 -8.64
C SER A 178 1.74 14.60 -9.49
N THR A 179 2.01 13.94 -10.62
CA THR A 179 1.01 13.36 -11.52
C THR A 179 0.03 12.47 -10.77
N GLN A 180 0.55 11.64 -9.84
CA GLN A 180 -0.27 10.76 -9.02
C GLN A 180 -1.18 11.57 -8.07
N ALA A 181 -0.67 12.60 -7.41
CA ALA A 181 -1.49 13.43 -6.52
C ALA A 181 -2.60 14.18 -7.27
N LEU A 182 -2.28 14.74 -8.45
CA LEU A 182 -3.27 15.38 -9.33
C LEU A 182 -4.36 14.37 -9.75
N PHE A 183 -3.96 13.19 -10.21
CA PHE A 183 -4.92 12.14 -10.56
C PHE A 183 -5.82 11.74 -9.39
N LEU A 184 -5.26 11.51 -8.20
CA LEU A 184 -6.03 11.17 -7.01
C LEU A 184 -7.00 12.28 -6.61
N ARG A 185 -6.58 13.55 -6.71
CA ARG A 185 -7.41 14.71 -6.35
C ARG A 185 -8.53 14.90 -7.37
N GLY A 186 -8.23 14.78 -8.66
CA GLY A 186 -9.24 14.77 -9.71
C GLY A 186 -10.25 13.63 -9.55
N ARG A 187 -9.80 12.44 -9.13
CA ARG A 187 -10.66 11.29 -8.83
C ARG A 187 -11.54 11.54 -7.59
N ALA A 188 -11.00 12.17 -6.55
CA ALA A 188 -11.76 12.57 -5.37
C ALA A 188 -12.84 13.62 -5.72
N TYR A 189 -12.48 14.65 -6.50
CA TYR A 189 -13.42 15.64 -7.00
C TYR A 189 -14.53 15.01 -7.86
N ALA A 190 -14.20 14.06 -8.73
CA ALA A 190 -15.18 13.33 -9.52
C ALA A 190 -16.18 12.56 -8.64
N ALA A 191 -15.69 11.90 -7.58
CA ALA A 191 -16.54 11.18 -6.63
C ALA A 191 -17.46 12.11 -5.82
N LEU A 192 -17.04 13.35 -5.58
CA LEU A 192 -17.81 14.39 -4.89
C LEU A 192 -18.75 15.18 -5.82
N GLY A 193 -18.73 14.92 -7.13
CA GLY A 193 -19.52 15.67 -8.11
C GLY A 193 -18.92 17.03 -8.51
N LEU A 194 -17.70 17.33 -8.06
CA LEU A 194 -16.95 18.55 -8.39
C LEU A 194 -16.29 18.39 -9.77
N TYR A 195 -17.11 18.24 -10.79
CA TYR A 195 -16.68 17.78 -12.12
C TYR A 195 -15.74 18.74 -12.84
N ARG A 196 -15.87 20.05 -12.62
CA ARG A 196 -14.97 21.03 -13.24
C ARG A 196 -13.55 20.93 -12.68
N ASP A 197 -13.43 20.88 -11.35
CA ASP A 197 -12.14 20.73 -10.66
C ASP A 197 -11.51 19.37 -10.97
N ALA A 198 -12.34 18.32 -11.07
CA ALA A 198 -11.89 17.01 -11.52
C ALA A 198 -11.23 17.05 -12.89
N ILE A 199 -11.85 17.71 -13.87
CA ILE A 199 -11.28 17.83 -15.22
C ILE A 199 -9.96 18.60 -15.19
N LEU A 200 -9.86 19.71 -14.45
CA LEU A 200 -8.62 20.50 -14.39
C LEU A 200 -7.43 19.68 -13.87
N ASP A 201 -7.61 18.95 -12.78
CA ASP A 201 -6.56 18.10 -12.22
C ASP A 201 -6.23 16.91 -13.14
N LEU A 202 -7.25 16.29 -13.75
CA LEU A 202 -7.06 15.18 -14.68
C LEU A 202 -6.35 15.62 -15.97
N ASP A 203 -6.65 16.82 -16.48
CA ASP A 203 -5.98 17.40 -17.64
C ASP A 203 -4.49 17.60 -17.35
N GLN A 204 -4.14 18.17 -16.20
CA GLN A 204 -2.73 18.33 -15.78
C GLN A 204 -2.03 16.98 -15.59
N ALA A 205 -2.69 16.02 -14.95
CA ALA A 205 -2.14 14.67 -14.78
C ALA A 205 -1.87 13.99 -16.13
N LEU A 206 -2.81 14.08 -17.08
CA LEU A 206 -2.71 13.47 -18.40
C LEU A 206 -1.74 14.21 -19.33
N GLN A 207 -1.52 15.52 -19.11
CA GLN A 207 -0.45 16.25 -19.79
C GLN A 207 0.93 15.76 -19.34
N SER A 208 1.09 15.50 -18.03
CA SER A 208 2.34 14.99 -17.46
C SER A 208 2.59 13.51 -17.78
N ASP A 209 1.56 12.67 -17.73
CA ASP A 209 1.62 11.26 -18.13
C ASP A 209 0.48 10.93 -19.11
N PRO A 210 0.73 11.07 -20.42
CA PRO A 210 -0.25 10.71 -21.45
C PRO A 210 -0.61 9.22 -21.52
N LYS A 211 0.11 8.35 -20.80
CA LYS A 211 -0.15 6.90 -20.74
C LYS A 211 -0.94 6.49 -19.50
N LEU A 212 -1.38 7.44 -18.68
CA LEU A 212 -2.20 7.18 -17.51
C LEU A 212 -3.64 6.78 -17.90
N ALA A 213 -3.85 5.52 -18.25
CA ALA A 213 -5.13 4.97 -18.71
C ALA A 213 -6.29 5.27 -17.72
N GLN A 214 -6.02 5.16 -16.42
CA GLN A 214 -7.01 5.44 -15.38
C GLN A 214 -7.47 6.90 -15.36
N GLY A 215 -6.61 7.85 -15.76
CA GLY A 215 -6.97 9.26 -15.88
C GLY A 215 -8.05 9.48 -16.94
N TYR A 216 -7.88 8.88 -18.12
CA TYR A 216 -8.89 8.90 -19.18
C TYR A 216 -10.19 8.22 -18.75
N VAL A 217 -10.13 7.08 -18.03
CA VAL A 217 -11.33 6.41 -17.50
C VAL A 217 -12.13 7.33 -16.59
N VAL A 218 -11.48 8.01 -15.64
CA VAL A 218 -12.16 8.92 -14.71
C VAL A 218 -12.70 10.14 -15.47
N ARG A 219 -11.92 10.72 -16.40
CA ARG A 219 -12.34 11.91 -17.16
C ARG A 219 -13.48 11.60 -18.13
N ALA A 220 -13.50 10.43 -18.76
CA ALA A 220 -14.63 9.94 -19.56
C ALA A 220 -15.92 9.88 -18.73
N LEU A 221 -15.86 9.28 -17.53
CA LEU A 221 -17.00 9.23 -16.62
C LEU A 221 -17.50 10.64 -16.25
N VAL A 222 -16.58 11.56 -15.96
CA VAL A 222 -16.92 12.96 -15.64
C VAL A 222 -17.56 13.66 -16.85
N TYR A 223 -17.02 13.48 -18.06
CA TYR A 223 -17.60 14.06 -19.28
C TYR A 223 -19.00 13.49 -19.58
N ALA A 224 -19.21 12.19 -19.40
CA ALA A 224 -20.53 11.58 -19.54
C ALA A 224 -21.54 12.20 -18.56
N LYS A 225 -21.14 12.40 -17.29
CA LYS A 225 -21.96 13.04 -16.25
C LYS A 225 -22.32 14.49 -16.56
N LEU A 226 -21.45 15.20 -17.28
CA LEU A 226 -21.70 16.55 -17.78
C LEU A 226 -22.47 16.60 -19.11
N GLY A 227 -22.89 15.45 -19.66
CA GLY A 227 -23.57 15.38 -20.97
C GLY A 227 -22.64 15.63 -22.17
N ARG A 228 -21.31 15.63 -21.96
CA ARG A 228 -20.31 15.87 -23.01
C ARG A 228 -19.92 14.55 -23.68
N ALA A 229 -20.88 13.96 -24.39
CA ALA A 229 -20.75 12.61 -24.97
C ALA A 229 -19.54 12.46 -25.91
N ALA A 230 -19.27 13.45 -26.77
CA ALA A 230 -18.14 13.40 -27.71
C ALA A 230 -16.78 13.32 -26.99
N LYS A 231 -16.56 14.17 -25.96
CA LYS A 231 -15.33 14.14 -25.16
C LYS A 231 -15.21 12.86 -24.33
N SER A 232 -16.33 12.36 -23.82
CA SER A 232 -16.36 11.07 -23.14
C SER A 232 -15.94 9.94 -24.06
N GLN A 233 -16.38 9.97 -25.33
CA GLN A 233 -16.02 8.94 -26.31
C GLN A 233 -14.54 9.00 -26.67
N GLU A 234 -13.99 10.20 -26.85
CA GLU A 234 -12.56 10.41 -27.08
C GLU A 234 -11.73 9.79 -25.93
N ASP A 235 -12.08 10.08 -24.68
CA ASP A 235 -11.38 9.51 -23.51
C ASP A 235 -11.58 7.99 -23.38
N ILE A 236 -12.74 7.45 -23.77
CA ILE A 236 -12.95 5.99 -23.84
C ILE A 236 -11.98 5.38 -24.86
N ASP A 237 -11.89 5.96 -26.06
CA ASP A 237 -11.04 5.43 -27.12
C ASP A 237 -9.56 5.48 -26.70
N ARG A 238 -9.11 6.58 -26.08
CA ARG A 238 -7.76 6.68 -25.51
C ARG A 238 -7.48 5.69 -24.39
N ALA A 239 -8.45 5.44 -23.50
CA ALA A 239 -8.30 4.42 -22.46
C ALA A 239 -8.17 3.00 -23.06
N VAL A 240 -8.93 2.72 -24.12
CA VAL A 240 -8.90 1.42 -24.82
C VAL A 240 -7.57 1.23 -25.54
N ASP A 241 -7.04 2.26 -26.20
CA ASP A 241 -5.70 2.23 -26.82
C ASP A 241 -4.59 1.91 -25.80
N LEU A 242 -4.81 2.26 -24.52
CA LEU A 242 -3.92 1.98 -23.40
C LEU A 242 -4.22 0.66 -22.67
N GLY A 243 -5.09 -0.19 -23.23
CA GLY A 243 -5.37 -1.54 -22.74
C GLY A 243 -6.54 -1.68 -21.78
N VAL A 244 -7.39 -0.66 -21.62
CA VAL A 244 -8.63 -0.78 -20.85
C VAL A 244 -9.70 -1.51 -21.67
N ASP A 245 -10.40 -2.48 -21.06
CA ASP A 245 -11.50 -3.18 -21.72
C ASP A 245 -12.68 -2.24 -22.03
N ARG A 246 -12.96 -2.04 -23.33
CA ARG A 246 -14.03 -1.14 -23.81
C ARG A 246 -15.39 -1.53 -23.22
N ALA A 247 -15.74 -2.81 -23.28
CA ALA A 247 -17.07 -3.28 -22.89
C ALA A 247 -17.32 -3.06 -21.39
N GLN A 248 -16.32 -3.30 -20.54
CA GLN A 248 -16.37 -3.03 -19.12
C GLN A 248 -16.48 -1.53 -18.84
N LEU A 249 -15.68 -0.69 -19.50
CA LEU A 249 -15.71 0.76 -19.32
C LEU A 249 -17.07 1.37 -19.69
N GLU A 250 -17.59 1.06 -20.89
CA GLU A 250 -18.88 1.56 -21.35
C GLU A 250 -20.05 1.06 -20.48
N ARG A 251 -19.98 -0.17 -19.97
CA ARG A 251 -20.96 -0.68 -18.99
C ARG A 251 -20.90 0.12 -17.68
N SER A 252 -19.71 0.37 -17.14
CA SER A 252 -19.51 1.17 -15.92
C SER A 252 -20.06 2.58 -16.06
N ILE A 253 -19.79 3.26 -17.17
CA ILE A 253 -20.29 4.61 -17.44
C ILE A 253 -21.82 4.61 -17.55
N ARG A 254 -22.41 3.68 -18.33
CA ARG A 254 -23.89 3.56 -18.43
C ARG A 254 -24.56 3.33 -17.08
N ASN A 255 -23.99 2.45 -16.25
CA ASN A 255 -24.51 2.18 -14.91
C ASN A 255 -24.41 3.41 -14.01
N ALA A 256 -23.31 4.15 -14.08
CA ALA A 256 -23.16 5.40 -13.34
C ALA A 256 -24.21 6.43 -13.77
N MET A 257 -24.47 6.59 -15.07
CA MET A 257 -25.48 7.52 -15.60
C MET A 257 -26.90 7.17 -15.16
N ARG A 258 -27.27 5.89 -15.16
CA ARG A 258 -28.58 5.43 -14.65
C ARG A 258 -28.81 5.78 -13.18
N ARG A 259 -27.78 5.63 -12.34
CA ARG A 259 -27.87 5.96 -10.90
C ARG A 259 -28.08 7.45 -10.62
N SER A 260 -27.64 8.35 -11.52
CA SER A 260 -27.92 9.79 -11.39
C SER A 260 -29.34 10.15 -11.82
N SER A 261 -29.92 9.45 -12.79
CA SER A 261 -31.27 9.73 -13.28
C SER A 261 -32.38 9.25 -12.34
N GLY A 262 -32.12 8.25 -11.49
CA GLY A 262 -33.08 7.72 -10.51
C GLY A 262 -33.08 8.39 -9.13
N ARG A 263 -32.35 9.49 -8.95
CA ARG A 263 -32.32 10.29 -7.71
C ARG A 263 -33.05 11.64 -7.84
N GLN A 264 -33.86 11.81 -8.89
CA GLN A 264 -34.75 12.97 -9.07
C GLN A 264 -36.15 12.65 -8.59
#